data_AF-A0AAU3MER7-F1
#
_entry.id   AF-A0AAU3MER7-F1
#
_cell.length_a   1.000
_cell.length_b   1.000
_cell.length_c   1.000
_cell.angle_alpha   90.00
_cell.angle_beta   90.00
_cell.angle_gamma   90.00
#
_symmetry.space_group_name_H-M   'P 1'
#
loop_
_entity.id
_entity.type
_entity.pdbx_description
1 polymer ?
#
loop_
_entity_poly.entity_id
_entity_poly.type
_entity_poly.pdbx_seq_one_letter_code
_entity_poly.pdbx_strand_id
1 'polypeptide(L)' 'MRDVQPVLIRGGKPLCPASDRRVPLRLVESRRFGHGVELLRYRRASEAAT' A
#
# COMPACT_ATOMS: atom_id res chain seq x y z
N MET A 1 -10.73 0.10 -2.23
CA MET A 1 -9.55 -0.40 -2.94
C MET A 1 -8.74 0.81 -3.37
N ARG A 2 -7.43 0.85 -3.16
CA ARG A 2 -6.56 2.00 -3.53
C ARG A 2 -5.56 1.46 -4.55
N ASP A 3 -5.69 1.87 -5.80
CA ASP A 3 -4.83 1.41 -6.91
C ASP A 3 -3.54 2.24 -6.97
N VAL A 4 -2.41 1.61 -7.33
CA VAL A 4 -1.10 2.26 -7.45
C VAL A 4 -0.85 2.65 -8.90
N GLN A 5 -0.58 3.93 -9.15
CA GLN A 5 -0.25 4.46 -10.47
C GLN A 5 1.24 4.85 -10.54
N PRO A 6 1.98 4.43 -11.58
CA PRO A 6 3.42 4.68 -11.68
C PRO A 6 3.73 6.11 -12.19
N VAL A 7 3.30 7.13 -11.45
CA VAL A 7 3.56 8.55 -11.76
C VAL A 7 4.31 9.24 -10.61
N LEU A 8 5.24 10.13 -10.95
CA LEU A 8 5.90 11.02 -9.99
C LEU A 8 4.94 12.17 -9.64
N ILE A 9 4.47 12.22 -8.38
CA ILE A 9 3.61 13.27 -7.89
C ILE A 9 4.46 14.34 -7.19
N ARG A 10 4.55 15.53 -7.77
CA ARG A 10 5.30 16.69 -7.20
C ARG A 10 4.60 17.29 -5.96
N GLY A 11 3.30 17.06 -5.79
CA GLY A 11 2.49 17.52 -4.67
C GLY A 11 1.06 16.97 -4.72
N GLY A 12 0.37 16.89 -3.59
CA GLY A 12 -0.98 16.34 -3.49
C GLY A 12 -1.42 16.10 -2.05
N LYS A 13 -2.66 15.63 -1.84
CA LYS A 13 -3.14 15.25 -0.51
C LYS A 13 -2.56 13.87 -0.13
N PRO A 14 -1.81 13.74 0.97
CA PRO A 14 -1.29 12.46 1.43
C PRO A 14 -2.41 11.44 1.63
N LEU A 15 -2.16 10.21 1.20
CA LEU A 15 -3.09 9.09 1.35
C LEU A 15 -3.30 8.70 2.83
N CYS A 16 -2.27 8.94 3.63
CA CYS A 16 -2.21 8.67 5.05
C CYS A 16 -1.83 9.97 5.78
N PRO A 17 -2.41 10.22 6.96
CA PRO A 17 -1.93 11.29 7.83
C PRO A 17 -0.50 10.97 8.32
N ALA A 18 0.21 12.01 8.75
CA ALA A 18 1.49 11.84 9.43
C ALA A 18 1.30 10.98 10.69
N SER A 19 2.21 10.03 10.91
CA SER A 19 2.20 9.16 12.07
C SER A 19 3.59 8.61 12.34
N ASP A 20 4.00 8.60 13.61
CA ASP A 20 5.25 7.98 14.06
C ASP A 20 5.11 6.47 14.27
N ARG A 21 3.88 5.94 14.15
CA ARG A 21 3.58 4.52 14.38
C ARG A 21 3.80 3.71 13.10
N ARG A 22 4.75 2.77 13.15
CA ARG A 22 4.88 1.73 12.11
C ARG A 22 3.81 0.66 12.30
N VAL A 23 3.07 0.35 11.23
CA VAL A 23 2.08 -0.74 11.21
C VAL A 23 2.64 -1.86 10.35
N PRO A 24 2.93 -3.05 10.91
CA PRO A 24 3.43 -4.16 10.13
C PRO A 24 2.33 -4.69 9.22
N LEU A 25 2.62 -4.81 7.92
CA LEU A 25 1.69 -5.28 6.89
C LEU A 25 2.25 -6.54 6.24
N ARG A 26 1.36 -7.49 5.93
CA ARG A 26 1.66 -8.65 5.10
C ARG A 26 0.94 -8.51 3.76
N LEU A 27 1.68 -8.63 2.67
CA LEU A 27 1.10 -8.71 1.32
C LEU A 27 0.31 -10.02 1.19
N VAL A 28 -0.93 -9.94 0.71
CA VAL A 28 -1.80 -11.10 0.49
C VAL A 28 -2.23 -11.26 -0.96
N GLU A 29 -2.02 -10.25 -1.80
CA GLU A 29 -2.34 -10.32 -3.22
C GLU A 29 -1.53 -9.26 -3.99
N SER A 30 -0.98 -9.66 -5.14
CA SER A 30 -0.37 -8.78 -6.14
C SER A 30 -0.99 -9.11 -7.48
N ARG A 31 -1.71 -8.16 -8.08
CA ARG A 31 -2.35 -8.34 -9.38
C ARG A 31 -2.02 -7.16 -10.28
N ARG A 32 -1.36 -7.44 -11.40
CA ARG A 32 -1.16 -6.44 -12.44
C ARG A 32 -2.47 -6.23 -13.20
N PHE A 33 -2.84 -4.98 -13.33
CA PHE A 33 -3.76 -4.50 -14.35
C PHE A 33 -2.93 -4.11 -15.59
N GLY A 34 -3.52 -4.15 -16.78
CA GLY A 34 -2.85 -3.68 -17.99
C GLY A 34 -2.34 -2.23 -17.84
N HIS A 35 -1.46 -1.79 -18.74
CA HIS A 35 -0.85 -0.44 -18.70
C HIS A 35 0.07 -0.16 -17.50
N GLY A 36 0.67 -1.20 -16.92
CA GLY A 36 1.68 -1.04 -15.86
C GLY A 36 1.11 -0.69 -14.49
N VAL A 37 -0.20 -0.85 -14.29
CA VAL A 37 -0.87 -0.62 -13.00
C VAL A 37 -0.82 -1.90 -12.17
N GLU A 38 -0.61 -1.80 -10.86
CA GLU A 38 -0.63 -2.94 -9.96
C GLU A 38 -1.56 -2.70 -8.76
N LEU A 39 -2.39 -3.71 -8.49
CA LEU A 39 -3.18 -3.82 -7.29
C LEU A 39 -2.41 -4.61 -6.24
N LEU A 40 -2.24 -4.00 -5.08
CA LEU A 40 -1.64 -4.64 -3.91
C LEU A 40 -2.66 -4.70 -2.78
N ARG A 41 -2.95 -5.92 -2.32
CA ARG A 41 -3.80 -6.14 -1.13
C ARG A 41 -2.92 -6.52 0.04
N TYR A 42 -3.00 -5.72 1.10
CA TYR A 42 -2.29 -5.96 2.36
C TYR A 42 -3.27 -6.27 3.48
N ARG A 43 -2.86 -7.13 4.40
CA ARG A 43 -3.47 -7.28 5.73
C ARG A 43 -2.51 -6.78 6.81
N ARG A 44 -3.02 -6.43 7.99
CA ARG A 44 -2.15 -6.25 9.15
C ARG A 44 -1.44 -7.56 9.41
N ALA A 45 -0.13 -7.52 9.61
CA ALA A 45 0.55 -8.59 10.30
C ALA A 45 0.12 -8.46 11.76
N SER A 46 -0.98 -9.11 12.15
CA SER A 46 -1.22 -9.40 13.57
C SER A 46 0.09 -9.98 14.07
N GLU A 47 0.61 -9.42 15.17
CA GLU A 47 1.90 -9.74 15.77
C GLU A 47 2.15 -11.25 15.67
N ALA A 48 2.94 -11.65 14.67
CA ALA A 48 3.44 -13.00 14.57
C ALA A 48 4.69 -13.02 15.45
N ALA A 49 4.49 -12.80 16.74
CA ALA A 49 5.42 -13.09 17.79
C ALA A 49 4.66 -13.99 18.76
N THR A 50 4.90 -15.29 18.61
CA THR A 50 5.03 -16.15 19.78
C THR A 50 6.13 -15.60 20.66
#